data_AF-A0A951E2M4-F1
#
_entry.id   AF-A0A951E2M4-F1
#
_cell.length_a   1.000
_cell.length_b   1.000
_cell.length_c   1.000
_cell.angle_alpha   90.00
_cell.angle_beta   90.00
_cell.angle_gamma   90.00
#
_symmetry.space_group_name_H-M   'P 1'
#
loop_
_entity.id
_entity.type
_entity.pdbx_description
1 polymer ?
#
loop_
_entity_poly.entity_id
_entity_poly.type
_entity_poly.pdbx_seq_one_letter_code
_entity_poly.pdbx_strand_id
1 'polypeptide(L)' 'MSISSIGAYESRQGRPERQIVNTVAEWKADLAIICSRAQYGDKPRIGPKSLGHVARFVLDNVPCPVLLVR' A
#
# COMPACT_ATOMS: atom_id res chain seq x y z
N MET A 1 1.64 22.65 -23.89
CA MET A 1 0.68 21.86 -23.10
C MET A 1 1.39 20.56 -22.75
N SER A 2 2.03 20.50 -21.58
CA SER A 2 2.99 19.44 -21.23
C SER A 2 2.28 18.29 -20.53
N ILE A 3 2.53 17.06 -20.97
CA ILE A 3 1.96 15.78 -20.49
C ILE A 3 2.51 15.34 -19.11
N SER A 4 3.05 16.24 -18.31
CA SER A 4 3.77 15.93 -17.07
C SER A 4 2.91 15.40 -15.89
N SER A 5 1.60 15.23 -16.06
CA SER A 5 0.66 14.94 -14.95
C SER A 5 0.20 13.48 -14.85
N ILE A 6 0.66 12.58 -15.72
CA ILE A 6 0.39 11.14 -15.59
C ILE A 6 1.47 10.54 -14.67
N GLY A 7 1.28 10.65 -13.36
CA GLY A 7 2.10 9.96 -12.37
C GLY A 7 3.09 10.84 -11.61
N ALA A 8 2.62 11.89 -10.95
CA ALA A 8 3.36 12.43 -9.82
C ALA A 8 3.32 11.39 -8.68
N TYR A 9 4.46 10.74 -8.38
CA TYR A 9 4.58 9.93 -7.18
C TYR A 9 5.09 10.81 -6.04
N GLU A 10 4.38 10.80 -4.92
CA GLU A 10 4.82 11.49 -3.70
C GLU A 10 5.51 10.47 -2.78
N SER A 11 6.77 10.76 -2.44
CA SER A 11 7.53 9.96 -1.48
C SER A 11 7.47 10.60 -0.10
N ARG A 12 6.99 9.85 0.90
CA ARG A 12 7.00 10.27 2.30
C ARG A 12 8.01 9.47 3.10
N GLN A 13 8.59 10.11 4.12
CA GLN A 13 9.57 9.50 5.03
C GLN A 13 8.92 9.09 6.34
N GLY A 14 9.53 8.12 7.03
CA GLY A 14 9.08 7.61 8.33
C GLY A 14 8.55 6.18 8.27
N ARG A 15 7.69 5.82 9.24
CA ARG A 15 7.11 4.47 9.33
C ARG A 15 6.08 4.25 8.20
N PRO A 16 6.33 3.35 7.22
CA PRO A 16 5.48 3.20 6.05
C PRO A 16 4.01 2.96 6.40
N GLU A 17 3.76 2.10 7.39
CA GLU A 17 2.42 1.72 7.79
C GLU A 17 1.61 2.90 8.34
N ARG A 18 2.25 3.84 9.05
CA ARG A 18 1.60 5.07 9.56
C ARG A 18 1.44 6.11 8.46
N GLN A 19 2.44 6.29 7.60
CA GLN A 19 2.36 7.24 6.50
C GLN A 19 1.20 6.89 5.56
N ILE A 20 1.05 5.61 5.21
CA ILE A 20 -0.04 5.15 4.33
C ILE A 20 -1.42 5.48 4.95
N VAL A 21 -1.65 5.13 6.23
CA VAL A 21 -2.93 5.40 6.91
C VAL A 21 -3.21 6.90 6.98
N ASN A 22 -2.21 7.70 7.35
CA ASN A 22 -2.35 9.15 7.43
C ASN A 22 -2.64 9.76 6.06
N THR A 23 -1.94 9.36 5.01
CA THR A 23 -2.18 9.85 3.64
C THR A 23 -3.59 9.53 3.17
N VAL A 24 -4.08 8.31 3.41
CA VAL A 24 -5.46 7.95 3.05
C VAL A 24 -6.47 8.84 3.78
N ALA A 25 -6.27 9.09 5.08
CA ALA A 25 -7.12 9.96 5.86
C ALA A 25 -7.05 11.43 5.39
N GLU A 26 -5.84 11.95 5.16
CA GLU A 26 -5.59 13.32 4.67
C GLU A 26 -6.25 13.56 3.32
N TRP A 27 -6.13 12.61 2.40
CA TRP A 27 -6.67 12.71 1.05
C TRP A 27 -8.15 12.38 0.97
N LYS A 28 -8.73 11.84 2.06
CA LYS A 28 -10.09 11.29 2.08
C LYS A 28 -10.29 10.27 0.96
N ALA A 29 -9.33 9.37 0.77
CA ALA A 29 -9.39 8.42 -0.33
C ALA A 29 -10.53 7.42 -0.11
N ASP A 30 -11.31 7.17 -1.16
CA ASP A 30 -12.42 6.21 -1.14
C ASP A 30 -11.95 4.75 -1.30
N LEU A 31 -10.71 4.55 -1.76
CA LEU A 31 -10.10 3.24 -1.99
C LEU A 31 -8.58 3.31 -1.82
N ALA A 32 -8.01 2.38 -1.07
CA ALA A 32 -6.57 2.16 -1.01
C ALA A 32 -6.20 0.88 -1.76
N ILE A 33 -5.22 0.94 -2.67
CA ILE A 33 -4.71 -0.22 -3.39
C ILE A 33 -3.32 -0.55 -2.85
N ILE A 34 -3.13 -1.77 -2.37
CA ILE A 34 -1.83 -2.25 -1.89
C ILE A 34 -1.47 -3.57 -2.55
N CYS A 35 -0.17 -3.76 -2.78
CA CYS A 35 0.36 -5.07 -3.18
C CYS A 35 1.02 -5.71 -1.97
N SER A 36 0.60 -6.93 -1.60
CA SER A 36 1.42 -7.73 -0.69
C SER A 36 2.75 -8.04 -1.37
N ARG A 37 3.84 -8.13 -0.60
CA ARG A 37 5.18 -8.44 -1.14
C ARG A 37 5.12 -9.58 -2.16
N ALA A 38 5.36 -9.27 -3.43
CA ALA A 38 5.88 -10.23 -4.37
C ALA A 38 7.38 -10.33 -4.05
N GLN A 39 7.83 -11.45 -3.49
CA GLN A 39 9.26 -11.72 -3.44
C GLN A 39 9.70 -11.99 -4.88
N TYR A 40 10.04 -10.93 -5.61
CA TYR A 40 10.57 -11.06 -6.96
C TYR A 40 11.93 -11.75 -6.85
N GLY A 41 11.97 -13.06 -7.09
CA GLY A 41 13.19 -13.87 -7.04
C GLY A 41 13.26 -14.95 -5.94
N ASP A 42 12.34 -14.99 -4.96
CA ASP A 42 12.30 -16.10 -3.99
C ASP A 42 11.31 -17.20 -4.41
N LYS A 43 11.66 -18.45 -4.06
CA LYS A 43 10.77 -19.60 -4.24
C LYS A 43 9.45 -19.34 -3.49
N PRO A 44 8.29 -19.59 -4.11
CA PRO A 44 7.00 -19.40 -3.44
C PRO A 44 6.95 -20.25 -2.18
N ARG A 45 7.00 -19.60 -1.01
CA ARG A 45 6.81 -20.27 0.28
C ARG A 45 5.37 -20.78 0.34
N ILE A 46 5.21 -22.10 0.33
CA ILE A 46 3.90 -22.76 0.44
C ILE A 46 3.47 -22.68 1.92
N GLY A 47 2.44 -21.88 2.17
CA GLY A 47 1.88 -21.53 3.47
C GLY A 47 1.00 -20.29 3.28
N PRO A 48 0.11 -19.92 4.24
CA PRO A 48 -0.65 -18.68 4.12
C PRO A 48 0.36 -17.55 3.94
N LYS A 49 0.36 -16.90 2.76
CA LYS A 49 1.24 -15.77 2.47
C LYS A 49 0.96 -14.73 3.55
N SER A 50 1.82 -14.65 4.57
CA SER A 50 1.73 -13.56 5.54
C SER A 50 1.85 -12.29 4.73
N LEU A 51 0.82 -11.44 4.78
CA LEU A 51 0.72 -10.21 3.99
C LEU A 51 1.90 -9.26 4.25
N GLY A 52 2.67 -9.53 5.30
CA GLY A 52 3.70 -8.67 5.82
C GLY A 52 3.11 -7.67 6.81
N HIS A 53 3.93 -7.24 7.75
CA HIS A 53 3.51 -6.34 8.82
C HIS A 53 2.84 -5.06 8.29
N VAL A 54 3.43 -4.42 7.28
CA VAL A 54 2.90 -3.18 6.70
C VAL A 54 1.52 -3.39 6.08
N ALA A 55 1.36 -4.37 5.19
CA ALA A 55 0.08 -4.62 4.53
C ALA A 55 -1.02 -4.98 5.54
N ARG A 56 -0.68 -5.78 6.57
CA ARG A 56 -1.64 -6.13 7.62
C ARG A 56 -2.05 -4.91 8.45
N PHE A 57 -1.10 -4.07 8.85
CA PHE A 57 -1.37 -2.84 9.58
C PHE A 57 -2.31 -1.91 8.80
N VAL A 58 -2.04 -1.73 7.50
CA VAL A 58 -2.88 -0.92 6.61
C VAL A 58 -4.30 -1.49 6.53
N LEU A 59 -4.44 -2.81 6.30
CA LEU A 59 -5.76 -3.47 6.26
C LEU A 59 -6.57 -3.29 7.55
N ASP A 60 -5.89 -3.28 8.70
CA ASP A 60 -6.54 -3.17 10.00
C ASP A 60 -6.89 -1.72 10.40
N ASN A 61 -6.24 -0.70 9.81
CA ASN A 61 -6.29 0.68 10.32
C ASN A 61 -6.74 1.75 9.31
N VAL A 62 -6.85 1.45 8.01
CA VAL A 62 -7.26 2.44 7.02
C VAL A 62 -8.78 2.71 7.10
N PRO A 63 -9.23 3.98 7.01
CA PRO A 63 -10.64 4.35 7.13
C PRO A 63 -11.46 4.13 5.83
N CYS A 64 -11.01 3.28 4.91
CA CYS A 64 -11.67 3.00 3.64
C CYS A 64 -11.44 1.55 3.20
N PRO A 65 -12.20 1.04 2.22
CA PRO A 65 -11.92 -0.24 1.58
C PRO A 65 -10.48 -0.33 1.07
N VAL A 66 -9.89 -1.52 1.18
CA VAL A 66 -8.54 -1.81 0.71
C VAL A 66 -8.59 -2.93 -0.33
N LEU A 67 -8.10 -2.65 -1.54
CA LEU A 67 -7.90 -3.65 -2.57
C LEU A 67 -6.48 -4.21 -2.48
N LEU A 68 -6.37 -5.47 -2.08
CA LEU A 68 -5.11 -6.20 -2.02
C LEU A 68 -4.84 -6.94 -3.35
N VAL A 69 -3.74 -6.58 -4.01
CA VAL A 69 -3.28 -7.20 -5.27
C VAL A 69 -2.07 -8.11 -5.00
N ARG A 70 -1.99 -9.26 -5.68
CA ARG A 70 -0.98 -10.31 -5.46
C ARG A 70 -0.56 -11.03 -6.74
#